data_AF-A0A6A4GMJ0-F1
#
_entry.id   AF-A0A6A4GMJ0-F1
#
_cell.length_a   1.000
_cell.length_b   1.000
_cell.length_c   1.000
_cell.angle_alpha   90.00
_cell.angle_beta   90.00
_cell.angle_gamma   90.00
#
_symmetry.space_group_name_H-M   'P 1'
#
loop_
_entity.id
_entity.type
_entity.pdbx_description
1 polymer ?
#
loop_
_entity_poly.entity_id
_entity_poly.type
_entity_poly.pdbx_seq_one_letter_code
_entity_poly.pdbx_strand_id
1 'polypeptide(L)' 'GGPLPRPDKEDREFYCSAMLTLFQPWRSGKDLRSAEETWHDAFLNYNFNDDCIFYMKNINLRYVCIDA' A
#
# COMPACT_ATOMS: atom_id res chain seq x y z
N GLY A 1 0.60 14.67 9.27
CA GLY A 1 0.67 13.39 8.56
C GLY A 1 0.49 12.30 9.58
N GLY A 2 -0.48 11.41 9.38
CA GLY A 2 -0.73 10.28 10.30
C GLY A 2 0.37 9.21 10.22
N PRO A 3 0.36 8.23 11.12
CA PRO A 3 1.29 7.11 11.08
C PRO A 3 1.14 6.31 9.78
N LEU A 4 2.25 5.77 9.28
CA LEU A 4 2.22 4.90 8.10
C LEU A 4 1.36 3.64 8.40
N PRO A 5 0.59 3.14 7.41
CA PRO A 5 -0.23 1.95 7.57
C PRO A 5 0.60 0.75 7.98
N ARG A 6 0.11 -0.04 8.94
CA ARG A 6 0.75 -1.29 9.36
C ARG A 6 0.12 -2.47 8.61
N PRO A 7 0.92 -3.39 8.04
CA PRO A 7 0.38 -4.58 7.38
C PRO A 7 -0.30 -5.55 8.36
N ASP A 8 0.09 -5.52 9.64
CA ASP A 8 -0.33 -6.49 10.67
C ASP A 8 -1.46 -5.99 11.60
N LYS A 9 -1.74 -4.67 11.62
CA LYS A 9 -2.78 -4.07 12.47
C LYS A 9 -3.92 -3.46 11.63
N GLU A 10 -5.03 -4.19 11.64
CA GLU A 10 -6.44 -3.78 11.52
C GLU A 10 -6.97 -3.17 10.21
N ASP A 11 -6.18 -2.72 9.24
CA ASP A 11 -6.77 -2.29 7.96
C ASP A 11 -5.88 -2.62 6.75
N ARG A 12 -6.02 -3.86 6.26
CA ARG A 12 -5.42 -4.29 4.98
C ARG A 12 -5.88 -3.39 3.83
N GLU A 13 -7.13 -2.92 3.87
CA GLU A 13 -7.66 -1.97 2.88
C GLU A 13 -6.94 -0.62 2.96
N PHE A 14 -6.73 -0.08 4.17
CA PHE A 14 -5.96 1.16 4.34
C PHE A 14 -4.52 0.99 3.87
N TYR A 15 -3.86 -0.12 4.22
CA TYR A 15 -2.51 -0.44 3.73
C TYR A 15 -2.46 -0.48 2.20
N CYS A 16 -3.36 -1.22 1.55
CA CYS A 16 -3.42 -1.31 0.10
C CYS A 16 -3.65 0.06 -0.54
N SER A 17 -4.59 0.85 -0.03
CA SER A 17 -4.86 2.19 -0.53
C SER A 17 -3.65 3.13 -0.42
N ALA A 18 -2.93 3.08 0.70
CA ALA A 18 -1.76 3.91 0.94
C ALA A 18 -0.58 3.50 0.05
N MET A 19 -0.34 2.20 -0.13
CA MET A 19 0.73 1.73 -1.01
C MET A 19 0.46 2.06 -2.49
N LEU A 20 -0.79 1.89 -2.95
CA LEU A 20 -1.18 2.33 -4.29
C LEU A 20 -0.98 3.84 -4.44
N THR A 21 -1.40 4.63 -3.44
CA THR A 21 -1.23 6.08 -3.43
C THR A 21 0.24 6.51 -3.53
N LEU A 22 1.17 5.75 -2.93
CA LEU A 22 2.60 6.08 -2.90
C LEU A 22 3.35 5.66 -4.16
N PHE A 23 3.02 4.50 -4.72
CA PHE A 23 3.83 3.85 -5.76
C PHE A 23 3.18 3.83 -7.14
N GLN A 24 1.85 3.92 -7.21
CA GLN A 24 1.16 4.10 -8.48
C GLN A 24 1.15 5.59 -8.85
N PRO A 25 1.38 5.96 -10.11
CA PRO A 25 1.06 7.31 -10.58
C PRO A 25 -0.45 7.46 -10.76
N TRP A 26 -1.04 8.51 -10.15
CA TRP A 26 -2.47 8.78 -10.24
C TRP A 26 -2.74 10.28 -10.31
N ARG A 27 -3.85 10.67 -10.95
CA ARG A 27 -4.37 12.05 -10.91
C ARG A 27 -5.68 12.17 -10.14
N SER A 28 -6.37 11.07 -9.96
CA SER A 28 -7.64 10.96 -9.23
C SER A 28 -7.74 9.60 -8.53
N GLY A 29 -8.63 9.47 -7.55
CA GLY A 29 -8.86 8.19 -6.88
C GLY A 29 -9.34 7.07 -7.81
N LYS A 30 -9.90 7.40 -8.98
CA LYS A 30 -10.34 6.43 -9.99
C LYS A 30 -9.18 5.74 -10.71
N ASP A 31 -8.00 6.38 -10.74
CA ASP A 31 -6.80 5.75 -11.29
C ASP A 31 -6.32 4.63 -10.37
N LEU A 32 -6.52 4.79 -9.05
CA LEU A 32 -6.05 3.87 -8.02
C LEU A 32 -6.92 2.63 -7.83
N ARG A 33 -8.24 2.76 -7.99
CA ARG A 33 -9.20 1.68 -7.75
C ARG A 33 -10.50 1.95 -8.51
N SER A 34 -11.03 0.94 -9.18
CA SER A 34 -12.39 0.98 -9.75
C SER A 34 -13.45 0.98 -8.63
N ALA A 35 -14.66 1.46 -8.91
CA ALA A 35 -15.72 1.49 -7.91
C ALA A 35 -16.15 0.09 -7.43
N GLU A 36 -15.95 -0.92 -8.29
CA GLU A 36 -16.43 -2.29 -8.13
C GLU A 36 -15.39 -3.26 -7.51
N GLU A 37 -14.12 -2.86 -7.42
CA GLU A 37 -13.04 -3.71 -6.87
C GLU A 37 -12.62 -3.23 -5.48
N THR A 38 -12.15 -4.11 -4.58
CA THR A 38 -11.66 -3.68 -3.26
C THR A 38 -10.27 -3.02 -3.38
N TRP A 39 -9.83 -2.32 -2.33
CA TRP A 39 -8.44 -1.82 -2.32
C TRP A 39 -7.43 -2.96 -2.39
N HIS A 40 -7.80 -4.11 -1.82
CA HIS A 40 -6.97 -5.29 -1.88
C HIS A 40 -6.83 -5.83 -3.31
N ASP A 41 -7.93 -5.91 -4.06
CA ASP A 41 -7.93 -6.36 -5.45
C ASP A 41 -7.11 -5.42 -6.34
N ALA A 42 -7.34 -4.11 -6.23
CA ALA A 42 -6.56 -3.12 -7.00
C ALA A 42 -5.06 -3.22 -6.70
N PHE A 43 -4.70 -3.46 -5.44
CA PHE A 43 -3.32 -3.66 -5.03
C PHE A 43 -2.71 -4.93 -5.64
N LEU A 44 -3.46 -6.03 -5.71
CA LEU A 44 -2.99 -7.27 -6.33
C LEU A 44 -2.89 -7.15 -7.86
N ASN A 45 -3.78 -6.37 -8.47
CA ASN A 45 -3.80 -6.13 -9.91
C ASN A 45 -2.71 -5.16 -10.37
N TYR A 46 -2.24 -4.28 -9.49
CA TYR A 46 -1.17 -3.34 -9.82
C TYR A 46 0.20 -4.02 -9.84
N ASN A 47 0.91 -3.85 -10.95
CA ASN A 47 2.23 -4.45 -11.15
C ASN A 47 3.32 -3.52 -10.60
N PHE A 48 3.67 -3.73 -9.33
CA PHE A 48 4.77 -2.99 -8.69
C PHE A 48 6.11 -3.42 -9.28
N ASN A 49 6.95 -2.46 -9.65
CA ASN A 49 8.34 -2.74 -10.04
C ASN A 49 9.16 -3.25 -8.83
N ASP A 50 10.27 -3.95 -9.08
CA ASP A 50 11.14 -4.49 -8.05
C ASP A 50 11.62 -3.43 -7.04
N ASP A 51 11.94 -2.23 -7.52
CA ASP A 51 12.28 -1.09 -6.66
C ASP A 51 11.13 -0.72 -5.71
N CYS A 52 9.89 -0.68 -6.22
CA CYS A 52 8.70 -0.37 -5.42
C CYS A 52 8.53 -1.44 -4.34
N ILE A 53 8.66 -2.72 -4.70
CA ILE A 53 8.58 -3.84 -3.76
C ILE A 53 9.69 -3.74 -2.70
N PHE A 54 10.91 -3.39 -3.09
CA PHE A 54 12.03 -3.17 -2.17
C PHE A 54 11.74 -2.03 -1.18
N TYR A 55 11.25 -0.89 -1.65
CA TYR A 55 10.87 0.23 -0.78
C TYR A 55 9.69 -0.11 0.12
N MET A 56 8.66 -0.78 -0.39
CA MET A 56 7.51 -1.25 0.39
C MET A 56 7.96 -2.19 1.52
N LYS A 57 8.87 -3.13 1.22
CA LYS A 57 9.48 -3.99 2.24
C LYS A 57 10.21 -3.17 3.30
N ASN A 58 10.98 -2.15 2.92
CA ASN A 58 11.68 -1.26 3.87
C ASN A 58 10.72 -0.44 4.74
N ILE A 59 9.62 0.06 4.15
CA ILE A 59 8.56 0.78 4.87
C ILE A 59 7.91 -0.15 5.90
N ASN A 60 7.71 -1.42 5.55
CA ASN A 60 7.15 -2.44 6.43
C ASN A 60 8.16 -2.94 7.48
N LEU A 61 9.44 -3.04 7.12
CA LEU A 61 10.55 -3.47 7.98
C LEU A 61 10.79 -2.54 9.16
N ARG A 62 10.53 -1.22 9.01
CA ARG A 62 10.59 -0.28 10.14
C ARG A 62 9.69 -0.68 11.31
N TYR A 63 8.69 -1.53 11.10
CA TYR A 63 7.79 -1.97 12.16
C TYR A 63 8.17 -3.31 12.79
N VAL A 64 8.87 -4.21 12.08
CA VAL A 64 9.28 -5.52 12.63
C VAL A 64 10.35 -5.38 13.74
N CYS A 65 11.16 -4.32 13.69
CA CYS A 65 12.14 -4.02 14.74
C CYS A 65 11.63 -3.08 15.84
N ILE A 66 10.42 -2.52 15.72
CA ILE A 66 9.83 -1.66 16.76
C ILE A 66 8.97 -2.48 17.75
N ASP A 67 8.70 -3.76 17.45
CA ASP A 67 8.00 -4.71 18.33
C ASP A 67 8.92 -5.82 18.88
N ALA A 68 10.24 -5.70 18.68
CA ALA A 68 11.23 -6.66 19.18
C ALA A 68 11.78 -6.28 20.56
#